data_AF-A0A7C1SZK1-F1
#
_entry.id   AF-A0A7C1SZK1-F1
#
_cell.length_a   1.000
_cell.length_b   1.000
_cell.length_c   1.000
_cell.angle_alpha   90.00
_cell.angle_beta   90.00
_cell.angle_gamma   90.00
#
_symmetry.space_group_name_H-M   'P 1'
#
loop_
_entity.id
_entity.type
_entity.pdbx_description
1 polymer ?
#
loop_
_entity_poly.entity_id
_entity_poly.type
_entity_poly.pdbx_seq_one_letter_code
_entity_poly.pdbx_strand_id
1 'polypeptide(L)'
;MLYARYGLNDRAEREFNKILRKQEYVPALVNMGNIYYLKDEMKRALAYYERAYKKEPHNSKVLLCVARVNHELENYGSTRDAFIRLKHVDPD
;
A
#
# COMPACT_ATOMS: atom_id res chain seq x y z
N MET A 1 21.75 0.15 11.64
CA MET A 1 20.93 -0.35 10.52
C MET A 1 19.79 0.58 10.09
N LEU A 2 19.32 1.51 10.94
CA LEU A 2 18.20 2.43 10.63
C LEU A 2 18.48 3.39 9.45
N TYR A 3 19.67 3.99 9.40
CA TYR A 3 20.05 4.98 8.37
C TYR A 3 20.07 4.44 6.94
N ALA A 4 20.52 3.20 6.75
CA ALA A 4 20.56 2.58 5.42
C ALA A 4 19.14 2.37 4.86
N ARG A 5 18.18 1.98 5.70
CA ARG A 5 16.77 1.81 5.31
C ARG A 5 16.14 3.15 4.94
N TYR A 6 16.39 4.22 5.70
CA TYR A 6 15.92 5.57 5.35
C TYR A 6 16.51 6.09 4.03
N GLY A 7 17.82 5.96 3.83
CA GLY A 7 18.46 6.41 2.59
C GLY A 7 18.00 5.65 1.34
N LEU A 8 17.69 4.36 1.48
CA LEU A 8 17.11 3.54 0.40
C LEU A 8 15.65 3.91 0.14
N ASN A 9 14.87 4.18 1.20
CA ASN A 9 13.46 4.60 1.08
C ASN A 9 13.33 5.92 0.31
N ASP A 10 14.20 6.91 0.56
CA ASP A 10 14.13 8.21 -0.11
C ASP A 10 14.53 8.13 -1.59
N ARG A 11 15.50 7.25 -1.93
CA ARG A 11 15.84 6.98 -3.33
C ARG A 11 14.70 6.26 -4.04
N ALA A 12 14.11 5.25 -3.39
CA ALA A 12 12.97 4.51 -3.93
C ALA A 12 11.76 5.43 -4.15
N GLU A 13 11.48 6.33 -3.20
CA GLU A 13 10.42 7.32 -3.30
C GLU A 13 10.58 8.22 -4.55
N ARG A 14 11.81 8.67 -4.84
CA ARG A 14 12.09 9.46 -6.05
C ARG A 14 11.86 8.68 -7.33
N GLU A 15 12.32 7.44 -7.41
CA GLU A 15 12.16 6.62 -8.61
C GLU A 15 10.70 6.23 -8.85
N PHE A 16 9.97 5.84 -7.80
CA PHE A 16 8.54 5.56 -7.94
C PHE A 16 7.75 6.81 -8.30
N ASN A 17 8.08 7.99 -7.77
CA ASN A 17 7.44 9.24 -8.20
C ASN A 17 7.65 9.53 -9.69
N LYS A 18 8.82 9.22 -10.28
CA LYS A 18 9.03 9.36 -11.73
C LYS A 18 8.14 8.41 -12.52
N ILE A 19 7.97 7.17 -12.05
CA ILE A 19 7.08 6.18 -12.69
C ILE A 19 5.64 6.66 -12.62
N LEU A 20 5.18 7.08 -11.43
CA LEU A 20 3.80 7.51 -11.19
C LEU A 20 3.42 8.80 -11.93
N ARG A 21 4.39 9.65 -12.29
CA ARG A 21 4.16 10.80 -13.18
C ARG A 21 3.87 10.40 -14.63
N LYS A 22 4.39 9.25 -15.08
CA LYS A 22 4.18 8.75 -16.45
C LYS A 22 2.92 7.90 -16.54
N GLN A 23 2.75 6.98 -15.59
CA GLN A 23 1.59 6.10 -15.53
C GLN A 23 1.34 5.65 -14.09
N GLU A 24 0.07 5.50 -13.74
CA GLU A 24 -0.28 4.81 -12.50
C GLU A 24 0.01 3.32 -12.64
N TYR A 25 1.01 2.85 -11.89
CA TYR A 25 1.46 1.47 -11.89
C TYR A 25 1.27 0.88 -10.49
N VAL A 26 0.47 -0.18 -10.38
CA VAL A 26 0.04 -0.76 -9.10
C VAL A 26 1.23 -1.15 -8.20
N PRO A 27 2.27 -1.84 -8.68
CA PRO A 27 3.44 -2.13 -7.85
C PRO A 27 4.16 -0.88 -7.33
N ALA A 28 4.24 0.20 -8.11
CA ALA A 28 4.83 1.45 -7.66
C ALA A 28 3.97 2.13 -6.58
N LEU A 29 2.64 2.11 -6.73
CA LEU A 29 1.70 2.62 -5.72
C LEU A 29 1.81 1.83 -4.42
N VAL A 30 1.84 0.50 -4.48
CA VAL A 30 2.01 -0.37 -3.31
C VAL A 30 3.35 -0.12 -2.63
N ASN A 31 4.45 0.00 -3.39
CA ASN A 31 5.76 0.27 -2.81
C ASN A 31 5.85 1.66 -2.17
N MET A 32 5.21 2.68 -2.75
CA MET A 32 5.08 4.00 -2.12
C MET A 32 4.29 3.93 -0.81
N GLY A 33 3.16 3.21 -0.81
CA GLY A 33 2.40 2.96 0.42
C GLY A 33 3.24 2.26 1.49
N ASN A 34 4.04 1.26 1.12
CA ASN A 34 4.93 0.54 2.04
C ASN A 34 6.00 1.47 2.63
N ILE A 35 6.56 2.38 1.83
CA ILE A 35 7.53 3.37 2.32
C ILE A 35 6.90 4.25 3.40
N TYR A 36 5.71 4.80 3.15
CA TYR A 36 5.02 5.64 4.15
C TYR A 36 4.53 4.85 5.36
N TYR A 37 4.12 3.60 5.18
CA TYR A 37 3.79 2.69 6.29
C TYR A 37 5.01 2.49 7.20
N LEU A 38 6.19 2.26 6.63
CA LEU A 38 7.44 2.14 7.38
C LEU A 38 7.91 3.47 8.01
N LYS A 39 7.44 4.62 7.52
CA LYS A 39 7.67 5.94 8.09
C LYS A 39 6.64 6.32 9.18
N ASP A 40 5.73 5.40 9.53
CA ASP A 40 4.60 5.63 10.44
C ASP A 40 3.56 6.67 9.93
N GLU A 41 3.63 6.99 8.63
CA GLU A 41 2.73 7.95 7.97
C GLU A 41 1.51 7.21 7.39
N MET A 42 0.72 6.58 8.26
CA MET A 42 -0.36 5.66 7.89
C MET A 42 -1.42 6.28 6.95
N LYS A 43 -1.78 7.55 7.14
CA LYS A 43 -2.73 8.26 6.25
C LYS A 43 -2.21 8.39 4.83
N ARG A 44 -0.91 8.65 4.65
CA ARG A 44 -0.29 8.72 3.31
C ARG A 44 -0.18 7.33 2.71
N ALA A 45 0.20 6.34 3.51
CA ALA A 45 0.24 4.95 3.07
C ALA A 45 -1.12 4.51 2.50
N LEU A 46 -2.21 4.79 3.24
CA LEU A 46 -3.57 4.51 2.81
C LEU A 46 -3.91 5.20 1.48
N ALA A 47 -3.55 6.48 1.30
CA ALA A 47 -3.82 7.19 0.05
C ALA A 47 -3.18 6.52 -1.18
N TYR A 48 -1.97 5.97 -1.05
CA TYR A 48 -1.33 5.23 -2.13
C TYR A 48 -1.95 3.85 -2.36
N TYR A 49 -2.31 3.13 -1.28
CA TYR A 49 -2.98 1.84 -1.41
C TYR A 49 -4.39 1.96 -2.00
N GLU A 50 -5.14 3.01 -1.67
CA GLU A 50 -6.45 3.28 -2.27
C GLU A 50 -6.36 3.53 -3.77
N ARG A 51 -5.31 4.23 -4.22
CA ARG A 51 -5.05 4.39 -5.66
C ARG A 51 -4.72 3.05 -6.33
N ALA A 52 -3.94 2.20 -5.67
CA ALA A 52 -3.65 0.85 -6.16
C ALA A 52 -4.94 0.01 -6.24
N TYR A 53 -5.79 0.11 -5.21
CA TYR A 53 -7.06 -0.60 -5.11
C TYR A 53 -8.06 -0.17 -6.18
N LYS A 54 -8.13 1.12 -6.51
CA LYS A 54 -8.94 1.61 -7.64
C LYS A 54 -8.53 1.02 -8.99
N LYS A 55 -7.25 0.68 -9.16
CA LYS A 55 -6.74 0.06 -10.40
C LYS A 55 -6.97 -1.44 -10.44
N GLU A 56 -6.68 -2.12 -9.34
CA GLU A 56 -6.78 -3.57 -9.23
C GLU A 56 -7.52 -3.95 -7.94
N PRO A 57 -8.86 -3.81 -7.93
CA PRO A 57 -9.65 -4.04 -6.71
C PRO A 57 -9.68 -5.51 -6.27
N HIS A 58 -9.35 -6.44 -7.17
CA HIS A 58 -9.34 -7.88 -6.92
C HIS A 58 -7.92 -8.43 -6.74
N ASN A 59 -6.90 -7.57 -6.59
CA ASN A 59 -5.53 -8.05 -6.35
C ASN A 59 -5.34 -8.34 -4.84
N SER A 60 -5.08 -9.61 -4.49
CA SER A 60 -4.86 -10.05 -3.10
C SER A 60 -3.80 -9.23 -2.37
N LYS A 61 -2.71 -8.85 -3.06
CA LYS A 61 -1.63 -8.04 -2.48
C LYS A 61 -2.10 -6.63 -2.13
N VAL A 62 -2.91 -6.02 -2.99
CA VAL A 62 -3.45 -4.68 -2.77
C VAL A 62 -4.47 -4.70 -1.64
N LEU A 63 -5.37 -5.69 -1.64
CA LEU A 63 -6.34 -5.92 -0.56
C LEU A 63 -5.63 -6.11 0.78
N LEU A 64 -4.55 -6.90 0.82
CA LEU A 64 -3.74 -7.10 2.02
C LEU A 64 -3.12 -5.79 2.52
N CYS A 65 -2.55 -4.97 1.63
CA CYS A 65 -1.99 -3.67 2.00
C CYS A 65 -3.05 -2.71 2.56
N VAL A 66 -4.24 -2.65 1.95
CA VAL A 66 -5.37 -1.85 2.43
C VAL A 66 -5.86 -2.34 3.79
N ALA A 67 -6.00 -3.65 3.99
CA ALA A 67 -6.40 -4.24 5.27
C ALA A 67 -5.40 -3.90 6.37
N ARG A 68 -4.10 -4.07 6.09
CA ARG A 68 -3.02 -3.79 7.05
C ARG A 68 -2.99 -2.33 7.48
N VAL A 69 -3.05 -1.39 6.54
CA VAL A 69 -3.01 0.04 6.92
C VAL A 69 -4.27 0.48 7.67
N ASN A 70 -5.44 -0.08 7.32
CA ASN A 70 -6.67 0.22 8.03
C ASN A 70 -6.68 -0.38 9.44
N HIS A 71 -6.02 -1.52 9.63
CA HIS A 71 -5.79 -2.08 10.95
C HIS A 71 -4.94 -1.15 11.82
N GLU A 72 -3.83 -0.61 11.31
CA GLU A 72 -3.01 0.38 12.05
C GLU A 72 -3.76 1.69 12.32
N LEU A 73 -4.72 2.05 11.46
CA LEU A 73 -5.58 3.22 11.64
C LEU A 73 -6.81 2.94 12.53
N GLU A 74 -6.93 1.75 13.12
CA GLU A 74 -8.08 1.30 13.92
C GLU A 74 -9.41 1.30 13.16
N ASN A 75 -9.36 1.31 11.83
CA ASN A 75 -10.50 1.21 10.93
C ASN A 75 -10.91 -0.28 10.77
N TYR A 76 -11.37 -0.89 11.86
CA TYR A 76 -11.67 -2.33 11.89
C TYR A 76 -12.82 -2.74 10.96
N GLY A 77 -13.78 -1.85 10.69
CA GLY A 77 -14.86 -2.09 9.72
C GLY A 77 -14.32 -2.35 8.32
N SER A 78 -13.54 -1.40 7.78
CA SER A 78 -12.89 -1.53 6.47
C SER A 78 -11.92 -2.73 6.40
N THR A 79 -11.24 -3.00 7.51
CA THR A 79 -10.31 -4.14 7.61
C THR A 79 -11.05 -5.48 7.44
N ARG A 80 -12.19 -5.64 8.13
CA ARG A 80 -13.01 -6.84 8.02
C ARG A 80 -13.49 -7.08 6.59
N ASP A 81 -13.96 -6.03 5.93
CA ASP A 81 -14.44 -6.13 4.55
C ASP A 81 -13.32 -6.51 3.57
N ALA A 82 -12.13 -5.93 3.75
CA ALA A 82 -10.96 -6.27 2.95
C ALA A 82 -10.53 -7.73 3.14
N PHE A 83 -10.54 -8.25 4.38
CA PHE A 83 -10.23 -9.65 4.65
C PHE A 83 -11.26 -10.62 4.08
N ILE A 84 -12.55 -10.28 4.14
CA ILE A 84 -13.61 -11.08 3.51
C ILE A 84 -13.34 -11.18 2.00
N ARG A 85 -13.05 -10.06 1.34
CA ARG A 85 -12.71 -10.04 -0.09
C ARG A 85 -11.47 -10.87 -0.39
N LEU A 86 -10.44 -10.77 0.44
CA LEU A 86 -9.19 -11.51 0.26
C LEU A 86 -9.42 -13.03 0.31
N LYS A 87 -10.25 -13.52 1.24
CA LYS A 87 -10.66 -14.92 1.33
C LYS A 87 -11.45 -15.42 0.10
N HIS A 88 -12.14 -14.52 -0.58
CA HIS A 88 -12.87 -14.86 -1.82
C HIS A 88 -11.98 -14.83 -3.06
N VAL A 89 -10.88 -14.07 -3.03
CA VAL A 89 -9.93 -13.95 -4.15
C VAL A 89 -8.86 -15.04 -4.11
N ASP A 90 -8.41 -15.44 -2.92
CA ASP A 90 -7.57 -16.63 -2.69
C ASP A 90 -8.38 -17.67 -1.90
N PRO A 91 -9.07 -18.61 -2.58
CA PRO A 91 -9.83 -19.67 -1.92
C PRO A 91 -9.02 -20.92 -1.54
N ASP A 92 -7.70 -20.95 -1.79
CA ASP A 92 -6.83 -22.12 -1.57
C ASP A 92 -6.22 -22.19 -0.15
#